data_AF-A0A352Y069-F1
#
_entry.id   AF-A0A352Y069-F1
#
_cell.length_a   1.000
_cell.length_b   1.000
_cell.length_c   1.000
_cell.angle_alpha   90.00
_cell.angle_beta   90.00
_cell.angle_gamma   90.00
#
_symmetry.space_group_name_H-M   'P 1'
#
loop_
_entity.id
_entity.type
_entity.pdbx_description
1 polymer ?
#
loop_
_entity_poly.entity_id
_entity_poly.type
_entity_poly.pdbx_seq_one_letter_code
_entity_poly.pdbx_strand_id
1 'polypeptide(L)'
;MSIHSCVVAPHLKDELSTTDTGKYGLMFAGLQGLETDETYLLTLGREGSLMDVDTHHEGEGALDNPRIPAGFPIFGQFIAHDITADRSLLLHHARLEELRNFRSPRLDLECLYAAGPSGDPHLYDLNDLDTFLLGINEVGELNDLPRNRQGRALVGDPRNDVHLIISQLHLAFLKFHNRVVDLLREQGTPAGNVFNEARRLVRWHYQWIVAHEFLPLSVGDALMNDLLENGPRFYRFVEEPFIPAEFADAAY
;
A
#
# COMPACT_ATOMS: atom_id res chain seq x y z
N MET A 1 1.53 28.03 10.31
CA MET A 1 1.09 26.63 10.50
C MET A 1 0.56 26.13 9.17
N SER A 2 1.37 25.32 8.48
CA SER A 2 1.02 24.74 7.19
C SER A 2 0.16 23.51 7.45
N ILE A 3 -1.09 23.52 6.99
CA ILE A 3 -2.00 22.39 7.11
C ILE A 3 -1.64 21.44 5.95
N HIS A 4 -0.96 20.34 6.27
CA HIS A 4 -0.80 19.21 5.36
C HIS A 4 -2.16 18.51 5.20
N SER A 5 -3.05 19.12 4.42
CA SER A 5 -4.25 18.43 3.93
C SER A 5 -3.87 17.68 2.66
N CYS A 6 -3.93 16.35 2.70
CA CYS A 6 -3.81 15.47 1.54
C CYS A 6 -4.96 15.61 0.53
N VAL A 7 -5.86 16.59 0.69
CA VAL A 7 -6.95 16.84 -0.25
C VAL A 7 -6.43 17.72 -1.40
N VAL A 8 -5.85 17.08 -2.40
CA VAL A 8 -5.62 17.71 -3.71
C VAL A 8 -6.99 18.08 -4.27
N ALA A 9 -7.31 19.37 -4.28
CA ALA A 9 -8.33 20.04 -5.10
C ALA A 9 -9.64 19.25 -5.35
N PRO A 10 -10.69 19.43 -4.52
CA PRO A 10 -11.97 18.72 -4.66
C PRO A 10 -12.63 18.85 -6.04
N HIS A 11 -12.34 19.92 -6.77
CA HIS A 11 -12.96 20.27 -8.07
C HIS A 11 -12.35 19.54 -9.26
N LEU A 12 -11.18 18.89 -9.14
CA LEU A 12 -10.52 18.17 -10.24
C LEU A 12 -10.91 16.68 -10.33
N LYS A 13 -11.79 16.23 -9.44
CA LYS A 13 -12.04 14.81 -9.19
C LYS A 13 -13.09 14.20 -10.12
N ASP A 14 -14.07 14.99 -10.54
CA ASP A 14 -15.16 14.53 -11.40
C ASP A 14 -14.69 14.23 -12.84
N GLU A 15 -13.55 14.78 -13.27
CA GLU A 15 -13.05 14.66 -14.65
C GLU A 15 -12.14 13.44 -14.90
N LEU A 16 -11.63 12.77 -13.86
CA LEU A 16 -10.65 11.67 -13.99
C LEU A 16 -11.28 10.26 -14.01
N SER A 17 -12.62 10.17 -13.99
CA SER A 17 -13.34 8.90 -13.92
C SER A 17 -13.57 8.29 -15.30
N THR A 18 -12.68 7.38 -15.74
CA THR A 18 -12.91 6.60 -16.97
C THR A 18 -12.80 5.08 -16.81
N THR A 19 -12.58 4.56 -15.59
CA THR A 19 -12.51 3.11 -15.34
C THR A 19 -13.25 2.71 -14.06
N ASP A 20 -14.31 1.90 -14.22
CA ASP A 20 -15.25 1.44 -13.19
C ASP A 20 -14.74 0.23 -12.37
N THR A 21 -13.42 -0.05 -12.39
CA THR A 21 -12.85 -1.36 -12.02
C THR A 21 -12.20 -1.43 -10.63
N GLY A 22 -12.60 -0.56 -9.70
CA GLY A 22 -12.05 -0.54 -8.34
C GLY A 22 -13.09 -0.14 -7.31
N LYS A 23 -13.81 -1.14 -6.78
CA LYS A 23 -14.92 -0.92 -5.84
C LYS A 23 -14.52 -1.34 -4.45
N TYR A 24 -14.80 -0.46 -3.48
CA TYR A 24 -15.02 -0.92 -2.12
C TYR A 24 -16.32 -1.72 -2.12
N GLY A 25 -16.35 -2.82 -1.37
CA GLY A 25 -17.54 -3.66 -1.21
C GLY A 25 -17.79 -4.00 0.25
N LEU A 26 -18.92 -4.64 0.52
CA LEU A 26 -19.23 -5.18 1.84
C LEU A 26 -19.07 -6.68 1.82
N MET A 27 -18.26 -7.22 2.73
CA MET A 27 -18.19 -8.66 2.94
C MET A 27 -19.43 -9.16 3.68
N PHE A 28 -20.02 -8.33 4.55
CA PHE A 28 -21.16 -8.69 5.38
C PHE A 28 -22.33 -7.72 5.23
N ALA A 29 -22.86 -7.60 4.00
CA ALA A 29 -23.93 -6.64 3.67
C ALA A 29 -25.21 -6.74 4.52
N GLY A 30 -25.46 -7.87 5.19
CA GLY A 30 -26.61 -8.08 6.08
C GLY A 30 -26.36 -7.72 7.55
N LEU A 31 -25.12 -7.39 7.94
CA LEU A 31 -24.80 -6.95 9.29
C LEU A 31 -25.01 -5.45 9.43
N GLN A 32 -25.66 -5.04 10.51
CA GLN A 32 -25.69 -3.63 10.88
C GLN A 32 -24.32 -3.19 11.37
N GLY A 33 -23.95 -1.95 11.03
CA GLY A 33 -22.76 -1.32 11.58
C GLY A 33 -22.84 -1.19 13.09
N LEU A 34 -21.68 -1.13 13.74
CA LEU A 34 -21.61 -0.93 15.18
C LEU A 34 -22.12 0.47 15.53
N GLU A 35 -23.24 0.55 16.25
CA GLU A 35 -23.70 1.78 16.87
C GLU A 35 -23.17 1.85 18.30
N THR A 36 -22.45 2.93 18.62
CA THR A 36 -21.90 3.16 19.96
C THR A 36 -22.36 4.54 20.44
N ASP A 37 -22.65 4.65 21.74
CA ASP A 37 -22.94 5.94 22.37
C ASP A 37 -21.72 6.88 22.24
N GLU A 38 -21.91 8.01 21.56
CA GLU A 38 -20.87 9.03 21.37
C GLU A 38 -20.31 9.52 22.71
N THR A 39 -21.15 9.58 23.76
CA THR A 39 -20.71 9.98 25.11
C THR A 39 -19.71 8.98 25.69
N TYR A 40 -19.89 7.69 25.39
CA TYR A 40 -18.98 6.64 25.80
C TYR A 40 -17.66 6.72 25.03
N LEU A 41 -17.71 6.93 23.71
CA LEU A 41 -16.50 7.14 22.88
C LEU A 41 -15.70 8.36 23.34
N LEU A 42 -16.37 9.47 23.65
CA LEU A 42 -15.72 10.67 24.20
C LEU A 42 -15.10 10.39 25.57
N THR A 43 -15.74 9.59 26.42
CA THR A 43 -15.18 9.16 27.70
C THR A 43 -13.91 8.34 27.51
N LEU A 44 -13.87 7.45 26.53
CA LEU A 44 -12.70 6.63 26.18
C LEU A 44 -11.53 7.44 25.61
N GLY A 45 -11.77 8.62 25.04
CA GLY A 45 -10.72 9.48 24.47
C GLY A 45 -10.22 10.58 25.40
N ARG A 46 -10.70 10.65 26.64
CA ARG A 46 -10.27 11.67 27.62
C ARG A 46 -8.90 11.34 28.19
N GLU A 47 -8.16 12.37 28.59
CA GLU A 47 -6.97 12.22 29.43
C GLU A 47 -7.31 11.44 30.71
N GLY A 48 -6.44 10.52 31.10
CA GLY A 48 -6.62 9.59 32.22
C GLY A 48 -7.56 8.41 31.95
N SER A 49 -8.06 8.25 30.72
CA SER A 49 -8.94 7.13 30.35
C SER A 49 -8.15 5.92 29.82
N LEU A 50 -8.86 4.84 29.48
CA LEU A 50 -8.27 3.58 29.01
C LEU A 50 -7.45 3.74 27.71
N MET A 51 -7.74 4.74 26.86
CA MET A 51 -6.97 4.96 25.63
C MET A 51 -5.86 6.00 25.80
N ASP A 52 -5.65 6.51 27.01
CA ASP A 52 -4.56 7.44 27.29
C ASP A 52 -3.25 6.68 27.44
N VAL A 53 -2.27 7.02 26.59
CA VAL A 53 -0.95 6.38 26.52
C VAL A 53 -0.23 6.45 27.87
N ASP A 54 -0.44 7.53 28.62
CA ASP A 54 0.23 7.75 29.91
C ASP A 54 -0.34 6.87 31.04
N THR A 55 -1.54 6.30 30.87
CA THR A 55 -2.17 5.42 31.89
C THR A 55 -1.62 4.00 31.88
N HIS A 56 -0.86 3.60 30.85
CA HIS A 56 -0.35 2.23 30.68
C HIS A 56 1.14 2.06 31.02
N HIS A 57 1.77 3.05 31.66
CA HIS A 57 3.20 3.00 32.01
C HIS A 57 3.52 2.40 33.40
N GLU A 58 2.60 1.65 34.02
CA GLU A 58 2.93 0.82 35.18
C GLU A 58 3.32 -0.60 34.77
N GLY A 59 4.45 -0.73 34.08
CA GLY A 59 5.05 -2.03 33.79
C GLY A 59 6.10 -1.95 32.70
N GLU A 60 7.38 -2.05 33.06
CA GLU A 60 8.53 -2.23 32.17
C GLU A 60 8.50 -3.62 31.47
N GLY A 61 7.36 -4.00 30.88
CA GLY A 61 7.29 -5.08 29.91
C GLY A 61 7.88 -4.57 28.60
N ALA A 62 8.76 -5.34 27.97
CA ALA A 62 9.42 -4.94 26.74
C ALA A 62 8.40 -4.39 25.72
N LEU A 63 8.57 -3.13 25.30
CA LEU A 63 7.84 -2.50 24.19
C LEU A 63 8.10 -3.21 22.84
N ASP A 64 9.01 -4.18 22.85
CA ASP A 64 9.40 -4.96 21.69
C ASP A 64 8.48 -6.16 21.50
N ASN A 65 8.06 -6.38 20.26
CA ASN A 65 7.28 -7.55 19.88
C ASN A 65 8.25 -8.63 19.39
N PRO A 66 8.50 -9.70 20.16
CA PRO A 66 9.49 -10.72 19.78
C PRO A 66 9.05 -11.54 18.55
N ARG A 67 7.78 -11.46 18.16
CA ARG A 67 7.22 -12.16 17.00
C ARG A 67 7.36 -11.34 15.73
N ILE A 68 7.04 -10.04 15.77
CA ILE A 68 6.92 -9.20 14.57
C ILE A 68 8.09 -8.21 14.53
N PRO A 69 9.07 -8.39 13.61
CA PRO A 69 10.16 -7.44 13.47
C PRO A 69 9.64 -6.04 13.12
N ALA A 70 10.29 -5.00 13.65
CA ALA A 70 9.83 -3.60 13.52
C ALA A 70 9.67 -3.08 12.08
N GLY A 71 10.25 -3.75 11.07
CA GLY A 71 10.07 -3.40 9.66
C GLY A 71 8.72 -3.86 9.07
N PHE A 72 8.08 -4.90 9.63
CA PHE A 72 6.85 -5.48 9.09
C PHE A 72 5.63 -4.55 9.14
N PRO A 73 5.44 -3.71 10.17
CA PRO A 73 4.41 -2.67 10.12
C PRO A 73 4.57 -1.70 8.95
N ILE A 74 5.82 -1.31 8.62
CA ILE A 74 6.10 -0.44 7.47
C ILE A 74 5.85 -1.19 6.15
N PHE A 75 6.17 -2.49 6.09
CA PHE A 75 5.81 -3.32 4.95
C PHE A 75 4.29 -3.49 4.80
N GLY A 76 3.55 -3.59 5.91
CA GLY A 76 2.10 -3.51 5.93
C GLY A 76 1.60 -2.21 5.33
N GLN A 77 2.13 -1.07 5.75
CA GLN A 77 1.78 0.22 5.14
C GLN A 77 2.02 0.23 3.61
N PHE A 78 3.15 -0.33 3.15
CA PHE A 78 3.46 -0.45 1.72
C PHE A 78 2.43 -1.31 0.98
N ILE A 79 2.01 -2.45 1.56
CA ILE A 79 0.95 -3.31 1.02
C ILE A 79 -0.39 -2.55 0.97
N ALA A 80 -0.74 -1.80 2.01
CA ALA A 80 -1.94 -0.96 2.03
C ALA A 80 -1.96 0.02 0.86
N HIS A 81 -0.82 0.68 0.58
CA HIS A 81 -0.71 1.62 -0.54
C HIS A 81 -0.82 0.93 -1.92
N ASP A 82 -0.48 -0.35 -2.00
CA ASP A 82 -0.62 -1.16 -3.22
C ASP A 82 -2.09 -1.51 -3.48
N ILE A 83 -2.79 -2.04 -2.48
CA ILE A 83 -4.15 -2.61 -2.67
C ILE A 83 -5.28 -1.60 -2.45
N THR A 84 -4.99 -0.46 -1.81
CA THR A 84 -5.98 0.59 -1.54
C THR A 84 -5.51 1.96 -2.02
N ALA A 85 -6.42 2.73 -2.61
CA ALA A 85 -6.32 4.17 -2.74
C ALA A 85 -7.73 4.76 -2.62
N ASP A 86 -8.18 4.99 -1.39
CA ASP A 86 -9.39 5.76 -1.18
C ASP A 86 -9.11 7.22 -1.56
N ARG A 87 -9.68 7.64 -2.68
CA ARG A 87 -9.77 9.05 -3.04
C ARG A 87 -11.23 9.43 -3.02
N SER A 88 -11.98 9.14 -1.98
CA SER A 88 -13.35 9.67 -1.81
C SER A 88 -13.28 10.99 -1.06
N LEU A 89 -14.41 11.71 -0.93
CA LEU A 89 -14.45 12.88 -0.06
C LEU A 89 -14.57 12.41 1.39
N LEU A 90 -13.82 13.05 2.29
CA LEU A 90 -14.01 12.85 3.73
C LEU A 90 -15.36 13.46 4.11
N LEU A 91 -16.32 12.60 4.46
CA LEU A 91 -17.65 12.97 4.92
C LEU A 91 -17.82 12.52 6.37
N HIS A 92 -18.72 13.18 7.10
CA HIS A 92 -19.03 12.84 8.49
C HIS A 92 -19.62 11.42 8.65
N HIS A 93 -20.16 10.88 7.56
CA HIS A 93 -20.59 9.49 7.43
C HIS A 93 -20.12 8.98 6.06
N ALA A 94 -19.42 7.84 6.06
CA ALA A 94 -19.01 7.21 4.81
C ALA A 94 -20.25 6.75 4.03
N ARG A 95 -20.37 7.19 2.78
CA ARG A 95 -21.37 6.68 1.85
C ARG A 95 -20.68 5.62 1.00
N LEU A 96 -20.84 4.35 1.38
CA LEU A 96 -20.22 3.21 0.70
C LEU A 96 -20.47 3.20 -0.81
N GLU A 97 -21.65 3.63 -1.26
CA GLU A 97 -21.99 3.74 -2.69
C GLU A 97 -21.16 4.78 -3.45
N GLU A 98 -20.58 5.75 -2.74
CA GLU A 98 -19.73 6.82 -3.28
C GLU A 98 -18.23 6.49 -3.12
N LEU A 99 -17.88 5.48 -2.31
CA LEU A 99 -16.50 5.07 -2.11
C LEU A 99 -15.95 4.37 -3.36
N ARG A 100 -14.76 4.79 -3.80
CA ARG A 100 -14.06 4.20 -4.94
C ARG A 100 -12.61 3.91 -4.57
N ASN A 101 -12.21 2.67 -4.80
CA ASN A 101 -10.81 2.29 -4.67
C ASN A 101 -10.14 2.54 -6.02
N PHE A 102 -9.21 3.49 -6.08
CA PHE A 102 -8.51 3.81 -7.34
C PHE A 102 -7.30 2.90 -7.61
N ARG A 103 -7.21 1.77 -6.90
CA ARG A 103 -6.24 0.70 -7.13
C ARG A 103 -6.92 -0.58 -7.55
N SER A 104 -6.21 -1.37 -8.33
CA SER A 104 -6.48 -2.80 -8.48
C SER A 104 -6.49 -3.46 -7.09
N PRO A 105 -7.54 -4.20 -6.70
CA PRO A 105 -7.58 -4.94 -5.43
C PRO A 105 -6.71 -6.21 -5.50
N ARG A 106 -5.43 -6.04 -5.85
CA ARG A 106 -4.45 -7.09 -6.11
C ARG A 106 -3.07 -6.64 -5.66
N LEU A 107 -2.24 -7.61 -5.29
CA LEU A 107 -0.82 -7.40 -4.97
C LEU A 107 0.00 -7.34 -6.27
N ASP A 108 -0.14 -6.27 -7.05
CA ASP A 108 0.47 -6.13 -8.37
C ASP A 108 1.49 -5.00 -8.50
N LEU A 109 1.83 -4.35 -7.38
CA LEU A 109 2.78 -3.25 -7.31
C LEU A 109 2.39 -2.08 -8.22
N GLU A 110 1.10 -1.80 -8.35
CA GLU A 110 0.61 -0.63 -9.07
C GLU A 110 1.16 0.67 -8.44
N CYS A 111 1.40 0.66 -7.13
CA CYS A 111 2.04 1.77 -6.41
C CYS A 111 3.49 2.04 -6.87
N LEU A 112 4.14 1.07 -7.52
CA LEU A 112 5.49 1.16 -8.10
C LEU A 112 5.43 1.40 -9.61
N TYR A 113 4.72 0.55 -10.35
CA TYR A 113 4.73 0.54 -11.81
C TYR A 113 3.80 1.58 -12.44
N ALA A 114 2.80 2.08 -11.70
CA ALA A 114 1.77 2.97 -12.20
C ALA A 114 1.19 2.46 -13.54
N ALA A 115 1.02 3.31 -14.55
CA ALA A 115 0.58 2.91 -15.89
C ALA A 115 1.71 2.38 -16.80
N GLY A 116 2.90 2.08 -16.25
CA GLY A 116 4.05 1.56 -16.99
C GLY A 116 4.82 2.61 -17.81
N PRO A 117 5.88 2.23 -18.54
CA PRO A 117 6.74 3.15 -19.29
C PRO A 117 6.02 3.95 -20.37
N SER A 118 4.90 3.45 -20.89
CA SER A 118 4.09 4.16 -21.88
C SER A 118 3.09 5.14 -21.26
N GLY A 119 2.54 4.83 -20.09
CA GLY A 119 1.55 5.68 -19.42
C GLY A 119 2.19 6.74 -18.51
N ASP A 120 3.21 6.34 -17.75
CA ASP A 120 3.93 7.19 -16.81
C ASP A 120 5.45 7.19 -17.10
N PRO A 121 5.90 7.63 -18.30
CA PRO A 121 7.30 7.54 -18.71
C PRO A 121 8.28 8.28 -17.78
N HIS A 122 7.80 9.28 -17.03
CA HIS A 122 8.61 10.08 -16.11
C HIS A 122 9.11 9.30 -14.88
N LEU A 123 8.59 8.09 -14.63
CA LEU A 123 9.07 7.19 -13.57
C LEU A 123 10.24 6.30 -14.02
N TYR A 124 10.50 6.23 -15.33
CA TYR A 124 11.47 5.30 -15.94
C TYR A 124 12.68 6.05 -16.49
N ASP A 125 13.82 5.36 -16.64
CA ASP A 125 15.01 5.97 -17.23
C ASP A 125 14.77 6.22 -18.73
N LEU A 126 14.97 7.46 -19.17
CA LEU A 126 14.76 7.85 -20.57
C LEU A 126 15.70 7.10 -21.54
N ASN A 127 16.89 6.73 -21.07
CA ASN A 127 17.86 6.00 -21.87
C ASN A 127 17.63 4.48 -21.82
N ASP A 128 16.81 4.03 -20.87
CA ASP A 128 16.51 2.63 -20.64
C ASP A 128 15.12 2.45 -20.00
N LEU A 129 14.09 2.38 -20.85
CA LEU A 129 12.69 2.26 -20.44
C LEU A 129 12.35 0.91 -19.78
N ASP A 130 13.27 -0.07 -19.78
CA ASP A 130 13.08 -1.27 -18.96
C ASP A 130 13.39 -1.00 -17.48
N THR A 131 14.04 0.11 -17.14
CA THR A 131 14.50 0.43 -15.77
C THR A 131 13.80 1.65 -15.19
N PHE A 132 13.67 1.69 -13.86
CA PHE A 132 13.18 2.86 -13.14
C PHE A 132 14.26 3.94 -13.03
N LEU A 133 13.82 5.19 -13.06
CA LEU A 133 14.64 6.36 -12.77
C LEU A 133 14.98 6.40 -11.27
N LEU A 134 16.27 6.50 -10.95
CA LEU A 134 16.74 6.69 -9.58
C LEU A 134 17.14 8.15 -9.35
N GLY A 135 16.87 8.66 -8.14
CA GLY A 135 17.29 9.98 -7.70
C GLY A 135 18.71 9.98 -7.15
N ILE A 136 19.29 11.17 -7.09
CA ILE A 136 20.61 11.43 -6.54
C ILE A 136 20.45 11.90 -5.09
N ASN A 137 21.13 11.25 -4.15
CA ASN A 137 21.16 11.66 -2.74
C ASN A 137 22.10 12.85 -2.50
N GLU A 138 22.19 13.31 -1.25
CA GLU A 138 23.01 14.47 -0.87
C GLU A 138 24.52 14.29 -1.16
N VAL A 139 25.01 13.05 -1.26
CA VAL A 139 26.42 12.73 -1.55
C VAL A 139 26.69 12.46 -3.04
N GLY A 140 25.70 12.63 -3.91
CA GLY A 140 25.89 12.50 -5.36
C GLY A 140 25.70 11.09 -5.93
N GLU A 141 25.15 10.15 -5.14
CA GLU A 141 24.94 8.76 -5.54
C GLU A 141 23.50 8.50 -5.97
N LEU A 142 23.29 7.56 -6.91
CA LEU A 142 21.97 7.06 -7.33
C LEU A 142 21.31 6.21 -6.23
N ASN A 143 20.98 6.85 -5.12
CA ASN A 143 20.51 6.23 -3.89
C ASN A 143 19.47 7.10 -3.16
N ASP A 144 18.61 7.76 -3.92
CA ASP A 144 17.37 8.36 -3.42
C ASP A 144 16.23 8.15 -4.44
N LEU A 145 15.00 8.47 -4.05
CA LEU A 145 13.90 8.63 -5.00
C LEU A 145 14.16 9.82 -5.93
N PRO A 146 13.77 9.76 -7.21
CA PRO A 146 13.82 10.93 -8.08
C PRO A 146 12.88 12.01 -7.51
N ARG A 147 13.40 13.23 -7.33
CA ARG A 147 12.65 14.36 -6.78
C ARG A 147 12.59 15.51 -7.78
N ASN A 148 11.46 16.19 -7.83
CA ASN A 148 11.34 17.42 -8.61
C ASN A 148 12.09 18.59 -7.94
N ARG A 149 12.12 19.76 -8.59
CA ARG A 149 12.81 20.97 -8.08
C ARG A 149 12.30 21.48 -6.73
N GLN A 150 11.15 21.00 -6.25
CA GLN A 150 10.55 21.35 -4.96
C GLN A 150 10.76 20.24 -3.91
N GLY A 151 11.55 19.20 -4.20
CA GLY A 151 11.83 18.10 -3.29
C GLY A 151 10.76 17.02 -3.23
N ARG A 152 9.69 17.12 -4.03
CA ARG A 152 8.62 16.10 -4.06
C ARG A 152 9.09 14.89 -4.86
N ALA A 153 8.99 13.69 -4.27
CA ALA A 153 9.30 12.45 -4.95
C ALA A 153 8.39 12.21 -6.17
N LEU A 154 8.97 11.67 -7.22
CA LEU A 154 8.32 11.22 -8.44
C LEU A 154 8.16 9.69 -8.33
N VAL A 155 7.01 9.26 -7.81
CA VAL A 155 6.69 7.86 -7.52
C VAL A 155 5.26 7.56 -7.95
N GLY A 156 4.95 6.28 -8.24
CA GLY A 156 3.62 5.85 -8.68
C GLY A 156 2.52 6.03 -7.61
N ASP A 157 2.90 6.06 -6.33
CA ASP A 157 2.02 6.45 -5.23
C ASP A 157 2.72 7.47 -4.32
N PRO A 158 2.22 8.71 -4.20
CA PRO A 158 2.85 9.74 -3.37
C PRO A 158 2.84 9.38 -1.87
N ARG A 159 2.00 8.44 -1.43
CA ARG A 159 2.02 7.98 -0.03
C ARG A 159 3.28 7.18 0.29
N ASN A 160 4.00 6.68 -0.72
CA ASN A 160 5.31 6.05 -0.53
C ASN A 160 6.46 7.06 -0.30
N ASP A 161 6.17 8.32 0.01
CA ASP A 161 7.14 9.33 0.46
C ASP A 161 6.70 10.06 1.75
N VAL A 162 5.77 9.49 2.54
CA VAL A 162 5.28 10.15 3.78
C VAL A 162 6.30 10.17 4.92
N HIS A 163 7.26 9.25 4.92
CA HIS A 163 8.39 9.24 5.84
C HIS A 163 9.58 8.47 5.25
N LEU A 164 10.77 8.74 5.78
CA LEU A 164 12.03 8.22 5.23
C LEU A 164 12.02 6.70 5.00
N ILE A 165 11.54 5.92 5.98
CA ILE A 165 11.58 4.45 5.89
C ILE A 165 10.73 3.92 4.71
N ILE A 166 9.54 4.48 4.45
CA ILE A 166 8.71 4.05 3.32
C ILE A 166 9.34 4.48 1.99
N SER A 167 9.96 5.67 1.94
CA SER A 167 10.69 6.15 0.76
C SER A 167 11.85 5.22 0.41
N GLN A 168 12.60 4.77 1.42
CA GLN A 168 13.73 3.86 1.22
C GLN A 168 13.28 2.43 0.88
N LEU A 169 12.15 1.96 1.44
CA LEU A 169 11.56 0.70 1.04
C LEU A 169 11.10 0.75 -0.43
N HIS A 170 10.45 1.83 -0.85
CA HIS A 170 10.07 2.04 -2.25
C HIS A 170 11.30 2.05 -3.17
N LEU A 171 12.35 2.80 -2.80
CA LEU A 171 13.63 2.81 -3.51
C LEU A 171 14.24 1.41 -3.62
N ALA A 172 14.16 0.59 -2.57
CA ALA A 172 14.66 -0.78 -2.60
C ALA A 172 13.95 -1.61 -3.67
N PHE A 173 12.63 -1.46 -3.84
CA PHE A 173 11.88 -2.11 -4.92
C PHE A 173 12.25 -1.60 -6.31
N LEU A 174 12.49 -0.29 -6.48
CA LEU A 174 13.00 0.27 -7.75
C LEU A 174 14.35 -0.36 -8.11
N LYS A 175 15.28 -0.39 -7.15
CA LYS A 175 16.61 -1.00 -7.32
C LYS A 175 16.53 -2.50 -7.58
N PHE A 176 15.63 -3.19 -6.89
CA PHE A 176 15.40 -4.61 -7.12
C PHE A 176 14.93 -4.86 -8.55
N HIS A 177 13.94 -4.11 -9.05
CA HIS A 177 13.51 -4.20 -10.44
C HIS A 177 14.65 -3.98 -11.42
N ASN A 178 15.42 -2.90 -11.27
CA ASN A 178 16.55 -2.60 -12.15
C ASN A 178 17.59 -3.74 -12.14
N ARG A 179 17.84 -4.35 -10.98
CA ARG A 179 18.73 -5.51 -10.91
C ARG A 179 18.16 -6.75 -11.59
N VAL A 180 16.84 -6.98 -11.51
CA VAL A 180 16.19 -8.10 -12.23
C VAL A 180 16.26 -7.88 -13.74
N VAL A 181 16.12 -6.63 -14.21
CA VAL A 181 16.32 -6.27 -15.63
C VAL A 181 17.72 -6.65 -16.10
N ASP A 182 18.76 -6.27 -15.34
CA ASP A 182 20.15 -6.65 -15.65
C ASP A 182 20.32 -8.17 -15.70
N LEU A 183 19.79 -8.88 -14.70
CA LEU A 183 19.85 -10.34 -14.63
C LEU A 183 19.18 -11.01 -15.85
N LEU A 184 18.01 -10.53 -16.26
CA LEU A 184 17.29 -11.09 -17.42
C LEU A 184 18.04 -10.85 -18.73
N ARG A 185 18.71 -9.70 -18.87
CA ARG A 185 19.57 -9.39 -20.02
C ARG A 185 20.82 -10.28 -20.04
N GLU A 186 21.47 -10.46 -18.89
CA GLU A 186 22.60 -11.39 -18.72
C GLU A 186 22.22 -12.83 -19.13
N GLN A 187 20.97 -13.22 -18.88
CA GLN A 187 20.41 -14.53 -19.25
C GLN A 187 19.93 -14.62 -20.71
N GLY A 188 20.03 -13.55 -21.48
CA GLY A 188 19.67 -13.53 -22.91
C GLY A 188 18.16 -13.40 -23.18
N THR A 189 17.39 -12.85 -22.24
CA THR A 189 15.97 -12.55 -22.47
C THR A 189 15.83 -11.57 -23.65
N PRO A 190 14.93 -11.81 -24.63
CA PRO A 190 14.72 -10.89 -25.74
C PRO A 190 14.34 -9.50 -25.25
N ALA A 191 14.96 -8.45 -25.83
CA ALA A 191 14.80 -7.06 -25.39
C ALA A 191 13.33 -6.64 -25.19
N GLY A 192 12.43 -6.99 -26.13
CA GLY A 192 11.00 -6.65 -26.04
C GLY A 192 10.23 -7.31 -24.89
N ASN A 193 10.84 -8.27 -24.18
CA ASN A 193 10.22 -8.99 -23.08
C ASN A 193 10.82 -8.62 -21.71
N VAL A 194 11.99 -7.96 -21.67
CA VAL A 194 12.77 -7.76 -20.44
C VAL A 194 11.94 -7.07 -19.35
N PHE A 195 11.31 -5.93 -19.66
CA PHE A 195 10.48 -5.21 -18.70
C PHE A 195 9.34 -6.07 -18.12
N ASN A 196 8.57 -6.73 -18.98
CA ASN A 196 7.41 -7.51 -18.56
C ASN A 196 7.82 -8.71 -17.70
N GLU A 197 8.93 -9.36 -18.05
CA GLU A 197 9.49 -10.45 -17.26
C GLU A 197 10.06 -9.96 -15.92
N ALA A 198 10.74 -8.81 -15.90
CA ALA A 198 11.23 -8.21 -14.65
C ALA A 198 10.06 -7.84 -13.74
N ARG A 199 9.04 -7.17 -14.27
CA ARG A 199 7.81 -6.84 -13.55
C ARG A 199 7.13 -8.08 -12.97
N ARG A 200 7.04 -9.15 -13.75
CA ARG A 200 6.46 -10.44 -13.31
C ARG A 200 7.25 -11.04 -12.14
N LEU A 201 8.57 -11.13 -12.25
CA LEU A 201 9.42 -11.70 -11.21
C LEU A 201 9.41 -10.88 -9.92
N VAL A 202 9.48 -9.55 -10.02
CA VAL A 202 9.42 -8.67 -8.84
C VAL A 202 8.07 -8.79 -8.12
N ARG A 203 6.97 -8.82 -8.88
CA ARG A 203 5.62 -9.04 -8.31
C ARG A 203 5.52 -10.39 -7.61
N TRP A 204 6.07 -11.45 -8.19
CA TRP A 204 6.06 -12.77 -7.58
C TRP A 204 6.86 -12.81 -6.27
N HIS A 205 8.03 -12.15 -6.22
CA HIS A 205 8.80 -12.05 -4.98
C HIS A 205 8.02 -11.27 -3.91
N TYR A 206 7.42 -10.14 -4.28
CA TYR A 206 6.56 -9.38 -3.37
C TYR A 206 5.40 -10.22 -2.83
N GLN A 207 4.65 -10.89 -3.71
CA GLN A 207 3.55 -11.77 -3.33
C GLN A 207 4.00 -12.92 -2.43
N TRP A 208 5.18 -13.47 -2.70
CA TRP A 208 5.78 -14.53 -1.88
C TRP A 208 6.07 -14.02 -0.46
N ILE A 209 6.70 -12.84 -0.31
CA ILE A 209 6.94 -12.23 1.00
C ILE A 209 5.61 -12.00 1.74
N VAL A 210 4.58 -11.53 1.03
CA VAL A 210 3.25 -11.34 1.62
C VAL A 210 2.67 -12.67 2.14
N ALA A 211 2.65 -13.70 1.30
CA ALA A 211 2.00 -14.97 1.61
C ALA A 211 2.78 -15.82 2.63
N HIS A 212 4.11 -15.74 2.64
CA HIS A 212 4.97 -16.63 3.42
C HIS A 212 5.66 -15.99 4.60
N GLU A 213 5.67 -14.65 4.71
CA GLU A 213 6.27 -13.96 5.86
C GLU A 213 5.27 -13.01 6.51
N PHE A 214 4.71 -12.05 5.76
CA PHE A 214 3.84 -11.02 6.34
C PHE A 214 2.55 -11.62 6.92
N LEU A 215 1.80 -12.40 6.15
CA LEU A 215 0.54 -12.98 6.63
C LEU A 215 0.74 -13.95 7.80
N PRO A 216 1.68 -14.91 7.78
CA PRO A 216 1.94 -15.77 8.95
C PRO A 216 2.33 -15.02 10.22
N LEU A 217 3.10 -13.93 10.09
CA LEU A 217 3.48 -13.09 11.23
C LEU A 217 2.29 -12.32 11.79
N SER A 218 1.43 -11.79 10.91
CA SER A 218 0.28 -10.95 11.26
C SER A 218 -0.91 -11.75 11.78
N VAL A 219 -1.36 -12.77 11.05
CA VAL A 219 -2.61 -13.50 11.36
C VAL A 219 -2.39 -14.87 11.99
N GLY A 220 -1.15 -15.36 11.99
CA GLY A 220 -0.76 -16.62 12.60
C GLY A 220 -0.81 -17.84 11.69
N ASP A 221 0.09 -18.80 11.95
CA ASP A 221 0.26 -20.02 11.14
C ASP A 221 -1.01 -20.86 11.06
N ALA A 222 -1.79 -20.93 12.15
CA ALA A 222 -3.02 -21.71 12.18
C ALA A 222 -4.04 -21.21 11.15
N LEU A 223 -4.24 -19.89 11.06
CA LEU A 223 -5.17 -19.30 10.09
C LEU A 223 -4.59 -19.36 8.67
N MET A 224 -3.28 -19.17 8.51
CA MET A 224 -2.65 -19.29 7.19
C MET A 224 -2.76 -20.70 6.63
N ASN A 225 -2.53 -21.73 7.45
CA ASN A 225 -2.66 -23.13 7.05
C ASN A 225 -4.11 -23.47 6.67
N ASP A 226 -5.09 -23.04 7.47
CA ASP A 226 -6.51 -23.22 7.13
C ASP A 226 -6.88 -22.54 5.81
N LEU A 227 -6.37 -21.33 5.57
CA LEU A 227 -6.61 -20.60 4.31
C LEU A 227 -6.02 -21.33 3.10
N LEU A 228 -4.83 -21.93 3.23
CA LEU A 228 -4.18 -22.67 2.14
C LEU A 228 -4.86 -24.01 1.87
N GLU A 229 -5.35 -24.68 2.91
CA GLU A 229 -6.02 -25.99 2.78
C GLU A 229 -7.48 -25.86 2.33
N ASN A 230 -8.22 -24.91 2.91
CA ASN A 230 -9.68 -24.83 2.78
C ASN A 230 -10.15 -23.61 1.97
N GLY A 231 -9.25 -22.67 1.66
CA GLY A 231 -9.58 -21.43 0.96
C GLY A 231 -10.32 -20.40 1.83
N PRO A 232 -10.62 -19.22 1.27
CA PRO A 232 -11.32 -18.17 2.01
C PRO A 232 -12.76 -18.60 2.33
N ARG A 233 -13.14 -18.53 3.60
CA ARG A 233 -14.49 -18.88 4.05
C ARG A 233 -15.55 -17.86 3.63
N PHE A 234 -15.27 -16.57 3.88
CA PHE A 234 -16.25 -15.47 3.77
C PHE A 234 -16.03 -14.58 2.55
N TYR A 235 -14.78 -14.37 2.16
CA TYR A 235 -14.47 -13.54 1.00
C TYR A 235 -14.76 -14.29 -0.30
N ARG A 236 -15.75 -13.81 -1.06
CA ARG A 236 -16.17 -14.37 -2.35
C ARG A 236 -16.47 -13.24 -3.31
N PHE A 237 -16.06 -13.41 -4.56
CA PHE A 237 -16.37 -12.51 -5.67
C PHE A 237 -16.66 -13.35 -6.93
N VAL A 238 -17.41 -12.78 -7.88
CA VAL A 238 -17.86 -13.51 -9.09
C VAL A 238 -16.90 -13.29 -10.25
N GLU A 239 -16.67 -12.02 -10.63
CA GLU A 239 -15.86 -11.67 -11.79
C GLU A 239 -14.57 -10.96 -11.39
N GLU A 240 -14.66 -9.97 -10.50
CA GLU A 240 -13.52 -9.17 -10.06
C GLU A 240 -13.40 -9.14 -8.54
N PRO A 241 -12.17 -9.25 -8.00
CA PRO A 241 -11.95 -9.02 -6.58
C PRO A 241 -12.29 -7.57 -6.22
N PHE A 242 -12.59 -7.34 -4.94
CA PHE A 242 -12.88 -6.02 -4.38
C PHE A 242 -12.19 -5.88 -3.01
N ILE A 243 -12.04 -4.65 -2.52
CA ILE A 243 -11.57 -4.41 -1.14
C ILE A 243 -12.80 -4.29 -0.22
N PRO A 244 -12.97 -5.19 0.77
CA PRO A 244 -14.02 -5.02 1.77
C PRO A 244 -13.78 -3.74 2.59
N ALA A 245 -14.82 -2.94 2.81
CA ALA A 245 -14.71 -1.77 3.69
C ALA A 245 -14.38 -2.19 5.12
N GLU A 246 -14.94 -3.31 5.57
CA GLU A 246 -14.65 -3.90 6.89
C GLU A 246 -13.16 -4.27 7.03
N PHE A 247 -12.52 -4.64 5.92
CA PHE A 247 -11.09 -4.92 5.91
C PHE A 247 -10.28 -3.62 5.92
N ALA A 248 -10.57 -2.70 5.01
CA ALA A 248 -9.76 -1.50 4.80
C ALA A 248 -9.85 -0.47 5.94
N ASP A 249 -10.99 -0.37 6.62
CA ASP A 249 -11.24 0.67 7.62
C ASP A 249 -11.07 0.19 9.07
N ALA A 250 -11.17 -1.13 9.30
CA ALA A 250 -11.16 -1.68 10.65
C ALA A 250 -10.13 -2.79 10.89
N ALA A 251 -9.96 -3.73 9.95
CA ALA A 251 -9.15 -4.92 10.21
C ALA A 251 -7.66 -4.79 9.85
N TYR A 252 -7.34 -3.99 8.82
CA TYR A 252 -5.97 -3.83 8.31
C TYR A 252 -5.12 -2.92 9.17
#